data_AF-A0A842XII6-F1
#
_entry.id   AF-A0A842XII6-F1
#
_cell.length_a   1.000
_cell.length_b   1.000
_cell.length_c   1.000
_cell.angle_alpha   90.00
_cell.angle_beta   90.00
_cell.angle_gamma   90.00
#
_symmetry.space_group_name_H-M   'P 1'
#
loop_
_entity.id
_entity.type
_entity.pdbx_description
1 polymer ?
#
loop_
_entity_poly.entity_id
_entity_poly.type
_entity_poly.pdbx_seq_one_letter_code
_entity_poly.pdbx_strand_id
1 'polypeptide(L)'
;MPVKMWRKPLDIEKIKVPEGEVHIIKDRCKGCGFCVEYCPKDVLEESEEFNRRGVHPPKVKDNASCILCGFCEVVCPDFAIFTVEKNCKGGR
;
A
#
# COMPACT_ATOMS: atom_id res chain seq x y z
N MET A 1 13.63 8.36 5.71
CA MET A 1 14.08 9.63 6.34
C MET A 1 12.88 10.57 6.43
N PRO A 2 12.30 10.82 7.61
CA PRO A 2 11.20 11.78 7.72
C PRO A 2 11.74 13.18 7.37
N VAL A 3 11.21 13.78 6.31
CA VAL A 3 11.61 15.11 5.87
C VAL A 3 11.13 16.09 6.94
N LYS A 4 12.03 16.60 7.78
CA LYS A 4 11.71 17.61 8.78
C LYS A 4 11.43 18.92 8.04
N MET A 5 10.15 19.17 7.76
CA MET A 5 9.72 20.38 7.08
C MET A 5 10.01 21.58 7.99
N TRP A 6 10.85 22.51 7.55
CA TRP A 6 11.20 23.72 8.31
C TRP A 6 9.98 24.62 8.55
N ARG A 7 8.97 24.56 7.69
CA ARG A 7 7.72 25.31 7.79
C ARG A 7 6.53 24.36 7.75
N LYS A 8 5.56 24.58 8.63
CA LYS A 8 4.26 23.92 8.53
C LYS A 8 3.50 24.51 7.33
N PRO A 9 2.92 23.69 6.44
CA PRO A 9 2.02 24.17 5.40
C PRO A 9 0.86 24.96 6.00
N LEU A 10 0.48 26.07 5.36
CA LEU A 10 -0.60 26.95 5.85
C LEU A 10 -1.98 26.25 5.86
N ASP A 11 -2.19 25.27 4.98
CA ASP A 11 -3.46 24.55 4.83
C ASP A 11 -3.43 23.14 5.45
N ILE A 12 -2.52 22.86 6.38
CA ILE A 12 -2.39 21.53 6.99
C ILE A 12 -3.69 21.03 7.63
N GLU A 13 -4.48 21.95 8.19
CA GLU A 13 -5.77 21.64 8.85
C GLU A 13 -6.88 21.26 7.84
N LYS A 14 -6.71 21.63 6.56
CA LYS A 14 -7.71 21.39 5.51
C LYS A 14 -7.45 20.12 4.70
N ILE A 15 -6.24 19.56 4.80
CA ILE A 15 -5.84 18.38 4.04
C ILE A 15 -6.37 17.11 4.73
N LYS A 16 -7.24 16.39 4.04
CA LYS A 16 -7.64 15.03 4.44
C LYS A 16 -6.74 14.03 3.72
N VAL A 17 -6.10 13.15 4.48
CA VAL A 17 -5.34 12.04 3.91
C VAL A 17 -6.34 10.98 3.46
N PRO A 18 -6.27 10.48 2.22
CA PRO A 18 -7.17 9.43 1.74
C PRO A 18 -6.87 8.11 2.46
N GLU A 19 -7.92 7.32 2.68
CA GLU A 19 -7.83 5.97 3.21
C GLU A 19 -7.92 4.96 2.06
N GLY A 20 -6.90 4.12 1.92
CA GLY A 20 -6.83 3.08 0.90
C GLY A 20 -7.16 1.69 1.46
N GLU A 21 -7.63 0.80 0.59
CA GLU A 21 -7.77 -0.62 0.82
C GLU A 21 -6.88 -1.38 -0.17
N VAL A 22 -6.05 -2.30 0.33
CA VAL A 22 -5.12 -3.07 -0.50
C VAL A 22 -5.71 -4.43 -0.84
N HIS A 23 -5.68 -4.80 -2.12
CA HIS A 23 -6.08 -6.10 -2.62
C HIS A 23 -4.91 -6.80 -3.32
N ILE A 24 -4.79 -8.11 -3.06
CA ILE A 24 -3.66 -8.92 -3.52
C ILE A 24 -4.20 -10.13 -4.27
N ILE A 25 -3.77 -10.27 -5.52
CA ILE A 25 -4.04 -11.42 -6.38
C ILE A 25 -2.94 -12.45 -6.14
N LYS A 26 -3.12 -13.28 -5.10
CA LYS A 26 -2.13 -14.27 -4.63
C LYS A 26 -1.53 -15.10 -5.76
N ASP A 27 -2.33 -15.52 -6.74
CA ASP A 27 -1.91 -16.37 -7.87
C ASP A 27 -0.96 -15.68 -8.87
N ARG A 28 -0.97 -14.35 -8.94
CA ARG A 28 -0.05 -13.59 -9.81
C ARG A 28 1.27 -13.26 -9.12
N CYS A 29 1.30 -13.28 -7.79
CA CYS A 29 2.48 -12.89 -7.03
C CYS A 29 3.69 -13.81 -7.29
N LYS A 30 4.86 -13.21 -7.52
CA LYS A 30 6.15 -13.88 -7.66
C LYS A 30 6.99 -13.93 -6.37
N GLY A 31 6.52 -13.33 -5.28
CA GLY A 31 7.27 -13.29 -4.01
C GLY A 31 8.51 -12.39 -4.04
N CYS A 32 8.51 -11.30 -4.82
CA CYS A 32 9.66 -10.39 -4.91
C CYS A 32 9.88 -9.50 -3.67
N GLY A 33 8.90 -9.38 -2.77
CA GLY A 33 9.01 -8.59 -1.54
C GLY A 33 8.96 -7.06 -1.70
N PHE A 34 9.10 -6.50 -2.91
CA PHE A 34 9.19 -5.04 -3.10
C PHE A 34 8.02 -4.25 -2.53
N CYS A 35 6.79 -4.75 -2.65
CA CYS A 35 5.62 -4.08 -2.11
C CYS A 35 5.66 -3.93 -0.57
N VAL A 36 6.30 -4.87 0.14
CA VAL A 36 6.50 -4.83 1.59
C VAL A 36 7.61 -3.84 1.91
N GLU A 37 8.77 -3.98 1.27
CA GLU A 37 9.96 -3.15 1.53
C GLU A 37 9.71 -1.65 1.32
N TYR A 38 9.00 -1.31 0.24
CA TYR A 38 8.82 0.09 -0.14
C TYR A 38 7.51 0.71 0.35
N CYS A 39 6.71 0.01 1.15
CA CYS A 39 5.52 0.63 1.72
C CYS A 39 5.93 1.70 2.75
N PRO A 40 5.65 3.00 2.51
CA PRO A 40 6.05 4.07 3.45
C PRO A 40 5.31 4.01 4.79
N LYS A 41 4.24 3.21 4.85
CA LYS A 41 3.36 3.04 6.01
C LYS A 41 3.40 1.64 6.61
N ASP A 42 4.26 0.75 6.09
CA ASP A 42 4.43 -0.61 6.60
C ASP A 42 3.09 -1.39 6.72
N VAL A 43 2.20 -1.23 5.73
CA VAL A 43 0.84 -1.84 5.75
C VAL A 43 0.81 -3.30 5.29
N LEU A 44 1.92 -3.77 4.72
CA LEU A 44 2.08 -5.10 4.14
C LEU A 44 3.17 -5.84 4.89
N GLU A 45 3.00 -7.15 5.02
CA GLU A 45 4.01 -8.05 5.56
C GLU A 45 4.02 -9.36 4.75
N GLU A 46 5.04 -10.17 4.89
CA GLU A 46 5.10 -11.47 4.23
C GLU A 46 4.09 -12.45 4.88
N SER A 47 3.37 -13.22 4.06
CA SER A 47 2.47 -14.26 4.56
C SER A 47 3.21 -15.56 4.83
N GLU A 48 2.79 -16.31 5.84
CA GLU A 48 3.29 -17.69 6.06
C GLU A 48 2.68 -18.69 5.05
N GLU A 49 1.59 -18.31 4.37
CA GLU A 49 0.96 -19.15 3.36
C GLU A 49 1.78 -19.20 2.06
N PHE A 50 1.71 -20.33 1.35
CA PHE A 50 2.23 -20.45 0.00
C PHE A 50 1.13 -20.26 -1.04
N ASN A 51 1.42 -19.56 -2.13
CA ASN A 51 0.56 -19.55 -3.31
C ASN A 51 0.82 -20.77 -4.22
N ARG A 52 0.08 -20.88 -5.33
CA ARG A 52 0.23 -21.97 -6.32
C ARG A 52 1.63 -22.09 -6.95
N ARG A 53 2.47 -21.07 -6.79
CA ARG A 53 3.83 -20.99 -7.33
C ARG A 53 4.89 -21.33 -6.28
N GLY A 54 4.49 -21.67 -5.06
CA GLY A 54 5.39 -22.02 -3.96
C GLY A 54 6.13 -20.82 -3.37
N VAL A 55 5.60 -19.61 -3.53
CA VAL A 55 6.16 -18.40 -2.90
C VAL A 55 5.20 -17.86 -1.84
N HIS A 56 5.75 -17.09 -0.89
CA HIS A 56 4.99 -16.36 0.11
C HIS A 56 4.45 -15.05 -0.48
N PRO A 57 3.14 -14.93 -0.76
CA PRO A 57 2.57 -13.66 -1.18
C PRO A 57 2.53 -12.69 0.01
N PRO A 58 2.54 -11.37 -0.22
CA PRO A 58 2.29 -10.41 0.85
C PRO A 58 0.88 -10.62 1.43
N LYS A 59 0.73 -10.34 2.73
CA LYS A 59 -0.55 -10.18 3.43
C LYS A 59 -0.67 -8.75 3.94
N VAL A 60 -1.91 -8.30 4.10
CA VAL A 60 -2.21 -6.98 4.66
C VAL A 60 -2.16 -7.06 6.17
N LYS A 61 -1.25 -6.30 6.77
CA LYS A 61 -1.08 -6.16 8.23
C LYS A 61 -2.07 -5.15 8.81
N ASP A 62 -2.14 -3.97 8.19
CA ASP A 62 -3.00 -2.87 8.63
C ASP A 62 -3.50 -2.04 7.44
N ASN A 63 -4.74 -2.31 7.01
CA ASN A 63 -5.36 -1.53 5.93
C ASN A 63 -5.71 -0.10 6.35
N ALA A 64 -5.86 0.22 7.65
CA ALA A 64 -6.28 1.56 8.09
C ALA A 64 -5.16 2.61 7.90
N SER A 65 -3.90 2.18 7.91
CA SER A 65 -2.74 3.05 7.70
C SER A 65 -2.42 3.31 6.22
N CYS A 66 -3.14 2.72 5.28
CA CYS A 66 -2.88 2.88 3.85
C CYS A 66 -3.33 4.26 3.37
N ILE A 67 -2.38 5.05 2.85
CA ILE A 67 -2.61 6.43 2.37
C ILE A 67 -2.86 6.53 0.86
N LEU A 68 -3.23 5.43 0.22
CA LEU A 68 -3.48 5.35 -1.23
C LEU A 68 -2.34 5.92 -2.09
N CYS A 69 -1.08 5.64 -1.73
CA CYS A 69 0.08 6.17 -2.46
C CYS A 69 0.34 5.49 -3.81
N GLY A 70 -0.27 4.33 -4.08
CA GLY A 70 -0.10 3.55 -5.32
C GLY A 70 1.28 2.93 -5.52
N PHE A 71 2.25 3.13 -4.62
CA PHE A 71 3.63 2.69 -4.83
C PHE A 71 3.75 1.17 -5.01
N CYS A 72 2.99 0.40 -4.22
CA CYS A 72 2.97 -1.05 -4.31
C CYS A 72 2.47 -1.57 -5.67
N GLU A 73 1.61 -0.82 -6.36
CA GLU A 73 1.11 -1.16 -7.70
C GLU A 73 2.17 -0.92 -8.76
N VAL A 74 2.83 0.25 -8.68
CA VAL A 74 3.84 0.68 -9.66
C VAL A 74 5.08 -0.19 -9.59
N VAL A 75 5.49 -0.58 -8.37
CA VAL A 75 6.69 -1.43 -8.18
C VAL A 75 6.43 -2.90 -8.51
N CYS A 76 5.16 -3.33 -8.62
CA CYS A 76 4.85 -4.73 -8.88
C CYS A 76 4.98 -5.06 -10.38
N PRO A 77 5.96 -5.88 -10.79
CA PRO A 77 6.16 -6.20 -12.20
C PRO A 77 5.05 -7.09 -12.80
N ASP A 78 4.23 -7.71 -11.95
CA ASP A 78 3.17 -8.66 -12.33
C ASP A 78 1.75 -8.11 -12.10
N PHE A 79 1.63 -6.86 -11.64
CA PHE A 79 0.35 -6.26 -11.27
C PHE A 79 -0.49 -7.18 -10.37
N ALA A 80 0.18 -7.82 -9.40
CA ALA A 80 -0.42 -8.77 -8.48
C ALA A 80 -1.06 -8.09 -7.26
N ILE A 81 -1.00 -6.76 -7.18
CA ILE A 81 -1.47 -5.94 -6.07
C ILE A 81 -2.07 -4.65 -6.64
N PHE A 82 -3.19 -4.21 -6.06
CA PHE A 82 -3.84 -2.94 -6.38
C PHE A 82 -4.48 -2.35 -5.13
N THR A 83 -4.72 -1.05 -5.14
CA THR A 83 -5.33 -0.29 -4.06
C THR A 83 -6.59 0.42 -4.54
N VAL A 84 -7.57 0.52 -3.65
CA VAL A 84 -8.83 1.22 -3.90
C VAL A 84 -9.09 2.21 -2.78
N GLU A 85 -9.74 3.30 -3.12
CA GLU A 85 -10.21 4.27 -2.15
C GLU A 85 -11.35 3.66 -1.31
N LYS A 86 -11.19 3.66 0.02
CA LYS A 86 -12.14 3.03 0.95
C LYS A 86 -13.39 3.89 1.21
N ASN A 87 -13.28 5.20 0.98
CA ASN A 87 -14.32 6.18 1.31
C ASN A 87 -14.49 7.23 0.20
N CYS A 88 -15.12 6.84 -0.91
CA CYS A 88 -15.61 7.82 -1.87
C CYS A 88 -16.88 8.50 -1.34
N LYS A 89 -16.69 9.45 -0.41
CA LYS A 89 -17.68 10.51 -0.17
C LYS A 89 -17.23 11.78 -0.89
N GLY A 90 -17.39 11.76 -2.22
CA GLY A 90 -17.47 12.93 -3.09
C GLY A 90 -16.24 13.85 -3.07
N GLY A 91 -15.42 13.77 -4.12
CA GLY A 91 -14.24 14.61 -4.24
C GLY A 91 -13.64 14.78 -5.63
N ARG A 92 -14.38 14.53 -6.72
CA ARG A 92 -14.23 15.27 -7.98
C ARG A 92 -15.49 15.09 -8.84
#